data_AF-A0A5B8FVS6-F1
#
_entry.id   AF-A0A5B8FVS6-F1
#
_cell.length_a   1.000
_cell.length_b   1.000
_cell.length_c   1.000
_cell.angle_alpha   90.00
_cell.angle_beta   90.00
_cell.angle_gamma   90.00
#
_symmetry.space_group_name_H-M   'P 1'
#
loop_
_entity.id
_entity.type
_entity.pdbx_description
1 polymer ?
#
loop_
_entity_poly.entity_id
_entity_poly.type
_entity_poly.pdbx_seq_one_letter_code
_entity_poly.pdbx_strand_id
1 'polypeptide(L)'
;MIDLQEQFNPGLDMIGFVPYLVDTDSATIKSNLEELYKQHKEDNLVFQNIIKRSNKVSTWSKNGITEHKGYDKKVLSMYKNVFFEMLERIIQLENEKE
;
A
#
# COMPACT_ATOMS: atom_id res chain seq x y z
N MET A 1 9.17 26.77 8.56
CA MET A 1 9.47 25.49 9.24
C MET A 1 10.59 24.88 8.43
N ILE A 2 11.76 24.62 9.02
CA ILE A 2 12.87 24.01 8.30
C ILE A 2 12.47 22.58 7.97
N ASP A 3 12.55 22.19 6.70
CA ASP A 3 12.33 20.80 6.31
C ASP A 3 13.56 19.98 6.73
N LEU A 4 13.39 19.21 7.80
CA LEU A 4 14.46 18.37 8.36
C LEU A 4 14.91 17.31 7.36
N GLN A 5 14.06 16.94 6.40
CA GLN A 5 14.41 15.99 5.34
C GLN A 5 15.43 16.58 4.39
N GLU A 6 15.22 17.82 3.91
CA GLU A 6 16.16 18.51 3.02
C GLU A 6 17.52 18.74 3.67
N GLN A 7 17.57 18.98 4.99
CA GLN A 7 18.83 19.25 5.69
C GLN A 7 19.68 18.01 5.98
N PHE A 8 19.06 16.85 6.23
CA PHE A 8 19.78 15.67 6.72
C PHE A 8 19.73 14.45 5.79
N ASN A 9 18.72 14.34 4.93
CA ASN A 9 18.60 13.25 3.96
C ASN A 9 17.86 13.69 2.69
N PRO A 10 18.48 14.57 1.87
CA PRO A 10 17.81 15.14 0.69
C PRO A 10 17.49 14.10 -0.39
N GLY A 11 18.07 12.89 -0.33
CA GLY A 11 17.78 11.79 -1.25
C GLY A 11 16.66 10.86 -0.79
N LEU A 12 15.91 11.22 0.26
CA LEU A 12 14.77 10.43 0.72
C LEU A 12 13.56 10.66 -0.21
N ASP A 13 13.12 9.60 -0.88
CA ASP A 13 11.93 9.62 -1.72
C ASP A 13 10.72 8.93 -1.05
N MET A 14 9.54 9.46 -1.31
CA MET A 14 8.29 8.83 -0.92
C MET A 14 7.83 7.84 -2.00
N ILE A 15 7.72 6.56 -1.66
CA ILE A 15 7.23 5.53 -2.59
C ILE A 15 5.72 5.70 -2.86
N GLY A 16 4.96 6.10 -1.83
CA GLY A 16 3.53 6.40 -1.95
C GLY A 16 2.71 6.07 -0.71
N PHE A 17 1.40 6.31 -0.80
CA PHE A 17 0.40 6.00 0.22
C PHE A 17 -0.23 4.64 -0.07
N VAL A 18 -0.19 3.73 0.89
CA VAL A 18 -0.85 2.41 0.79
C VAL A 18 -2.19 2.45 1.54
N PRO A 19 -3.34 2.47 0.84
CA PRO A 19 -4.64 2.54 1.50
C PRO A 19 -4.96 1.26 2.29
N TYR A 20 -5.53 1.44 3.49
CA TYR A 20 -6.04 0.36 4.32
C TYR A 20 -7.55 0.50 4.55
N LEU A 21 -8.33 -0.46 4.05
CA LEU A 21 -9.79 -0.47 4.18
C LEU A 21 -10.22 -1.45 5.27
N VAL A 22 -10.70 -0.90 6.38
CA VAL A 22 -11.19 -1.67 7.53
C VAL A 22 -12.55 -2.34 7.27
N ASP A 23 -13.36 -1.72 6.42
CA ASP A 23 -14.67 -2.19 5.99
C ASP A 23 -14.81 -1.91 4.48
N THR A 24 -15.04 -2.98 3.72
CA THR A 24 -15.15 -2.94 2.27
C THR A 24 -16.53 -2.55 1.78
N ASP A 25 -17.54 -2.54 2.66
CA ASP A 25 -18.93 -2.26 2.30
C ASP A 25 -19.34 -0.82 2.66
N SER A 26 -18.56 -0.15 3.52
CA SER A 26 -18.78 1.27 3.87
C SER A 26 -18.66 2.21 2.66
N ALA A 27 -19.75 2.90 2.35
CA ALA A 27 -19.81 3.92 1.29
C ALA A 27 -18.88 5.11 1.59
N THR A 28 -18.79 5.54 2.86
CA THR A 28 -17.91 6.63 3.28
C THR A 28 -16.44 6.29 3.05
N ILE A 29 -16.02 5.05 3.37
CA ILE A 29 -14.64 4.61 3.14
C ILE A 29 -14.31 4.61 1.64
N LYS A 30 -15.23 4.13 0.80
CA LYS A 30 -15.06 4.17 -0.67
C LYS A 30 -14.94 5.60 -1.19
N SER A 31 -15.85 6.48 -0.77
CA SER A 31 -15.84 7.89 -1.18
C SER A 31 -14.55 8.61 -0.79
N ASN A 32 -14.04 8.38 0.43
CA ASN A 32 -12.79 9.00 0.87
C ASN A 32 -11.58 8.47 0.09
N LEU A 33 -11.57 7.18 -0.24
CA LEU A 33 -10.51 6.60 -1.06
C LEU A 33 -10.53 7.17 -2.49
N GLU A 34 -11.70 7.31 -3.09
CA GLU A 34 -11.86 7.92 -4.41
C GLU A 34 -11.37 9.38 -4.41
N GLU A 35 -11.67 10.14 -3.36
CA GLU A 35 -11.18 11.51 -3.24
C GLU A 35 -9.66 11.58 -3.09
N LEU A 36 -9.07 10.65 -2.32
CA LEU A 36 -7.61 10.54 -2.20
C LEU A 36 -6.96 10.25 -3.56
N TYR A 37 -7.52 9.35 -4.37
CA TYR A 37 -7.03 9.11 -5.73
C TYR A 37 -7.14 10.33 -6.63
N LYS A 38 -8.21 11.13 -6.52
CA LYS A 38 -8.34 12.37 -7.30
C LYS A 38 -7.30 13.42 -6.88
N GLN A 39 -7.08 13.57 -5.58
CA GLN A 39 -6.12 14.53 -5.03
C GLN A 39 -4.69 14.24 -5.49
N HIS A 40 -4.34 12.96 -5.60
CA HIS A 40 -3.01 12.47 -5.97
C HIS A 40 -2.97 11.90 -7.41
N LYS A 41 -3.79 12.45 -8.30
CA LYS A 41 -3.87 11.98 -9.68
C LYS A 41 -2.60 12.27 -10.47
N GLU A 42 -2.01 13.45 -10.28
CA GLU A 42 -0.85 13.91 -11.06
C GLU A 42 0.47 13.32 -10.53
N ASP A 43 0.61 13.20 -9.21
CA ASP A 43 1.80 12.62 -8.56
C ASP A 43 1.75 11.08 -8.48
N ASN A 44 0.57 10.48 -8.73
CA ASN A 44 0.32 9.04 -8.68
C ASN A 44 0.83 8.35 -7.39
N LEU A 45 0.83 9.08 -6.26
CA LEU A 45 1.38 8.57 -5.00
C LEU A 45 0.49 7.52 -4.32
N VAL A 46 -0.79 7.42 -4.67
CA VAL A 46 -1.68 6.43 -4.04
C VAL A 46 -1.52 5.09 -4.75
N PHE A 47 -1.23 4.05 -3.96
CA PHE A 47 -1.08 2.69 -4.49
C PHE A 47 -2.38 2.21 -5.14
N GLN A 48 -2.27 1.52 -6.27
CA GLN A 48 -3.41 0.90 -6.97
C GLN A 48 -3.83 -0.39 -6.27
N ASN A 49 -2.86 -1.14 -5.73
CA ASN A 49 -3.12 -2.30 -4.89
C ASN A 49 -3.31 -1.85 -3.44
N ILE A 50 -4.43 -2.26 -2.84
CA ILE A 50 -4.83 -1.82 -1.50
C ILE A 50 -4.87 -2.98 -0.51
N ILE A 51 -4.68 -2.67 0.77
CA ILE A 51 -4.84 -3.63 1.85
C ILE A 51 -6.26 -3.54 2.40
N LYS A 52 -6.92 -4.70 2.53
CA LYS A 52 -8.25 -4.82 3.12
C LYS A 52 -8.17 -5.63 4.39
N ARG A 53 -8.97 -5.27 5.40
CA ARG A 53 -9.10 -6.08 6.61
C ARG A 53 -9.57 -7.49 6.23
N SER A 54 -8.92 -8.50 6.80
CA SER A 54 -9.30 -9.89 6.58
C SER A 54 -9.19 -10.69 7.87
N ASN A 55 -10.23 -11.46 8.20
CA ASN A 55 -10.20 -12.38 9.33
C ASN A 55 -9.10 -13.43 9.20
N LYS A 56 -8.65 -13.72 7.96
CA LYS A 56 -7.51 -14.61 7.72
C LYS A 56 -6.22 -14.11 8.36
N VAL A 57 -5.97 -12.81 8.29
CA VAL A 57 -4.79 -12.20 8.92
C VAL A 57 -4.84 -12.41 10.43
N SER A 58 -6.02 -12.25 11.05
CA SER A 58 -6.23 -12.56 12.48
C SER A 58 -5.95 -14.04 12.81
N THR A 59 -6.35 -14.98 11.94
CA THR A 59 -5.98 -16.40 12.10
C THR A 59 -4.46 -16.60 12.02
N TRP A 60 -3.79 -16.01 11.04
CA TRP A 60 -2.33 -16.12 10.91
C TRP A 60 -1.57 -15.48 12.07
N SER A 61 -2.07 -14.38 12.63
CA SER A 61 -1.49 -13.75 13.82
C SER A 61 -1.46 -14.69 15.03
N LYS A 62 -2.38 -15.65 15.11
CA LYS A 62 -2.44 -16.63 16.20
C LYS A 62 -1.74 -17.95 15.87
N ASN A 63 -1.80 -18.39 14.62
CA ASN A 63 -1.44 -19.75 14.23
C ASN A 63 -0.25 -19.85 13.27
N GLY A 64 0.35 -18.72 12.88
CA GLY A 64 1.35 -18.63 11.81
C GLY A 64 0.72 -18.54 10.42
N ILE A 65 1.48 -17.97 9.48
CA ILE A 65 1.09 -17.86 8.07
C ILE A 65 1.07 -19.25 7.44
N THR A 66 0.02 -19.56 6.69
CA THR A 66 -0.13 -20.82 5.93
C THR A 66 -0.56 -20.51 4.50
N GLU A 67 -0.35 -21.46 3.58
CA GLU A 67 -0.71 -21.32 2.16
C GLU A 67 -1.74 -22.35 1.66
N HIS A 68 -2.00 -23.38 2.46
CA HIS A 68 -2.79 -24.55 2.08
C HIS A 68 -4.25 -24.50 2.59
N LYS A 69 -4.60 -23.55 3.47
CA LYS A 69 -5.96 -23.43 4.00
C LYS A 69 -6.83 -22.55 3.09
N GLY A 70 -8.14 -22.68 3.25
CA GLY A 70 -9.11 -21.86 2.51
C GLY A 70 -8.83 -20.36 2.67
N TYR A 71 -8.92 -19.62 1.57
CA TYR A 71 -8.60 -18.18 1.44
C TYR A 71 -7.15 -17.76 1.67
N ASP A 72 -6.23 -18.67 2.01
CA ASP A 72 -4.83 -18.31 2.27
C ASP A 72 -4.20 -17.63 1.05
N LYS A 73 -4.22 -18.32 -0.10
CA LYS A 73 -3.65 -17.81 -1.35
C LYS A 73 -4.27 -16.48 -1.79
N LYS A 74 -5.56 -16.28 -1.55
CA LYS A 74 -6.27 -15.04 -1.89
C LYS A 74 -5.81 -13.85 -1.02
N VAL A 75 -5.55 -14.09 0.25
CA VAL A 75 -5.09 -13.03 1.15
C VAL A 75 -3.59 -12.80 0.95
N LEU A 76 -2.80 -13.84 0.70
CA LEU A 76 -1.40 -13.70 0.30
C LEU A 76 -1.26 -12.89 -0.99
N SER A 77 -2.11 -13.13 -2.00
CA SER A 77 -2.06 -12.36 -3.25
C SER A 77 -2.33 -10.87 -3.04
N MET A 78 -3.19 -10.49 -2.08
CA MET A 78 -3.42 -9.08 -1.74
C MET A 78 -2.13 -8.39 -1.28
N TYR A 79 -1.37 -9.02 -0.38
CA TYR A 79 -0.08 -8.50 0.07
C TYR A 79 1.00 -8.58 -1.02
N LYS A 80 1.02 -9.67 -1.79
CA LYS A 80 1.98 -9.88 -2.88
C LYS A 80 1.84 -8.81 -3.96
N ASN A 81 0.62 -8.39 -4.28
CA ASN A 81 0.40 -7.33 -5.25
C ASN A 81 0.92 -5.97 -4.76
N VAL A 82 0.67 -5.60 -3.50
CA VAL A 82 1.23 -4.37 -2.91
C VAL A 82 2.75 -4.43 -2.86
N PHE A 83 3.32 -5.59 -2.53
CA PHE A 83 4.76 -5.80 -2.51
C PHE A 83 5.39 -5.57 -3.90
N PHE A 84 4.80 -6.11 -4.97
CA PHE A 84 5.32 -5.89 -6.32
C PHE A 84 5.15 -4.46 -6.80
N GLU A 85 4.02 -3.81 -6.53
CA GLU A 85 3.86 -2.38 -6.86
C GLU A 85 4.88 -1.51 -6.12
N MET A 86 5.21 -1.83 -4.87
CA MET A 86 6.26 -1.15 -4.13
C MET A 86 7.63 -1.32 -4.81
N LEU A 87 7.97 -2.53 -5.26
CA LEU A 87 9.21 -2.78 -6.00
C LEU A 87 9.25 -2.02 -7.33
N GLU A 88 8.16 -2.00 -8.08
CA GLU A 88 8.05 -1.27 -9.34
C GLU A 88 8.29 0.23 -9.15
N ARG A 89 7.69 0.82 -8.10
CA ARG A 89 7.88 2.23 -7.74
C ARG A 89 9.31 2.54 -7.31
N ILE A 90 9.93 1.66 -6.52
CA ILE A 90 11.35 1.81 -6.13
C ILE A 90 12.24 1.76 -7.38
N ILE A 91 12.02 0.78 -8.28
CA ILE A 91 12.81 0.64 -9.51
C ILE A 91 12.66 1.89 -10.39
N GLN A 92 11.46 2.45 -10.49
CA GLN A 92 11.25 3.69 -11.25
C GLN A 92 12.04 4.86 -10.65
N LEU A 93 11.96 5.07 -9.33
CA LEU A 93 12.69 6.14 -8.64
C LEU A 93 14.21 5.98 -8.78
N GLU A 94 14.72 4.76 -8.70
CA GLU A 94 16.17 4.51 -8.85
C GLU A 94 16.64 4.72 -10.30
N ASN A 95 15.83 4.38 -11.31
CA ASN A 95 16.17 4.63 -12.71
C ASN A 95 16.15 6.13 -13.07
N GLU A 96 15.35 6.95 -12.36
CA GLU A 96 15.31 8.41 -12.55
C GLU A 96 16.51 9.13 -11.89
N LYS A 97 17.28 8.43 -11.05
CA LYS A 97 18.50 8.95 -10.39
C LYS A 97 19.77 8.76 -11.22
N GLU A 98 19.74 7.92 -12.26
CA GLU A 98 20.83 7.76 -13.25
C GLU A 98 20.79 8.84 -14.34
#